data_AF-S2IY35-F1
#
_entry.id   AF-S2IY35-F1
#
_cell.length_a   1.000
_cell.length_b   1.000
_cell.length_c   1.000
_cell.angle_alpha   90.00
_cell.angle_beta   90.00
_cell.angle_gamma   90.00
#
_symmetry.space_group_name_H-M   'P 1'
#
loop_
_entity.id
_entity.type
_entity.pdbx_description
1 polymer ?
#
loop_
_entity_poly.entity_id
_entity_poly.type
_entity_poly.pdbx_seq_one_letter_code
_entity_poly.pdbx_strand_id
1 'polypeptide(L)'
;MADSINLKTFSLPRKYLPGTDLMSKLLLVDKDVINIVVSAVIGPNAKDQYVAIPTEWVDFTRSDVAYEPVNCSSDLPRILIEIQNKADMHFYQRLIDYSRLIVRQYKASKLPIVVAIVSNSTTRDLLETEIPGSHIPFAKQLSSIGWASSCLLFNAETIAPYLNETPLNPLLALVHCLIEQEASLINFAQSNDPTLICLYTKMKNIIGDHIHENESSIHVLKSVCAQSKSECYKAKVALENQDQPVGVRIETAINILNNAIAYIDEITQKRHLEDSSDFEFAEQQVDKNGHIPWKAQFQQWKILGRFEQYKSYKSAQSAYHRSMKKQKQTKQTEHQQGTPAEASLSSSSSPPRERQSSS
;
A
#
# COMPACT_ATOMS: atom_id res chain seq x y z
N MET A 1 -7.32 30.97 12.57
CA MET A 1 -5.93 31.47 12.48
C MET A 1 -4.90 30.41 12.89
N ALA A 2 -5.06 29.69 14.00
CA ALA A 2 -4.14 28.61 14.38
C ALA A 2 -4.14 27.44 13.38
N ASP A 3 -5.32 27.01 12.91
CA ASP A 3 -5.44 25.88 11.97
C ASP A 3 -4.86 26.17 10.58
N SER A 4 -4.98 27.41 10.10
CA SER A 4 -4.41 27.85 8.83
C SER A 4 -2.88 27.92 8.86
N ILE A 5 -2.29 28.31 10.01
CA ILE A 5 -0.83 28.28 10.19
C ILE A 5 -0.35 26.82 10.28
N ASN A 6 -1.08 25.98 11.03
CA ASN A 6 -0.76 24.56 11.19
C ASN A 6 -0.73 23.81 9.85
N LEU A 7 -1.69 24.09 8.96
CA LEU A 7 -1.72 23.49 7.62
C LEU A 7 -0.56 23.96 6.74
N LYS A 8 -0.23 25.25 6.78
CA LYS A 8 0.87 25.79 5.97
C LYS A 8 2.24 25.25 6.36
N THR A 9 2.45 24.95 7.63
CA THR A 9 3.71 24.39 8.12
C THR A 9 3.71 22.86 8.16
N PHE A 10 2.57 22.23 7.86
CA PHE A 10 2.45 20.78 7.82
C PHE A 10 3.27 20.23 6.64
N SER A 11 4.18 19.31 6.94
CA SER A 11 5.03 18.68 5.94
C SER A 11 4.58 17.24 5.70
N LEU A 12 4.33 16.93 4.43
CA LEU A 12 4.07 15.60 3.94
C LEU A 12 5.36 14.75 4.02
N PRO A 13 5.30 13.49 4.47
CA PRO A 13 6.44 12.58 4.37
C PRO A 13 6.79 12.30 2.90
N ARG A 14 8.06 12.00 2.60
CA ARG A 14 8.54 11.80 1.22
C ARG A 14 7.74 10.78 0.39
N LYS A 15 7.24 9.72 1.03
CA LYS A 15 6.42 8.68 0.36
C LYS A 15 5.06 9.20 -0.09
N TYR A 16 4.61 10.30 0.50
CA TYR A 16 3.28 10.88 0.33
C TYR A 16 3.34 12.30 -0.25
N LEU A 17 4.43 12.66 -0.93
CA LEU A 17 4.49 13.92 -1.67
C LEU A 17 3.50 13.89 -2.84
N PRO A 18 2.86 15.01 -3.18
CA PRO A 18 2.03 15.09 -4.37
C PRO A 18 2.87 14.75 -5.61
N GLY A 19 2.28 14.15 -6.63
CA GLY A 19 3.01 13.69 -7.82
C GLY A 19 3.70 12.33 -7.67
N THR A 20 3.85 11.81 -6.44
CA THR A 20 4.25 10.40 -6.24
C THR A 20 3.09 9.46 -6.57
N ASP A 21 3.41 8.23 -6.98
CA ASP A 21 2.44 7.21 -7.37
C ASP A 21 1.31 7.03 -6.35
N LEU A 22 1.67 6.85 -5.07
CA LEU A 22 0.70 6.57 -4.01
C LEU A 22 -0.19 7.78 -3.69
N MET A 23 0.41 8.94 -3.39
CA MET A 23 -0.37 10.11 -3.00
C MET A 23 -1.25 10.59 -4.15
N SER A 24 -0.74 10.59 -5.38
CA SER A 24 -1.53 11.07 -6.52
C SER A 24 -2.74 10.19 -6.78
N LYS A 25 -2.60 8.86 -6.68
CA LYS A 25 -3.73 7.93 -6.78
C LYS A 25 -4.77 8.18 -5.70
N LEU A 26 -4.35 8.35 -4.45
CA LEU A 26 -5.26 8.63 -3.33
C LEU A 26 -5.95 9.99 -3.46
N LEU A 27 -5.24 11.01 -3.93
CA LEU A 27 -5.78 12.34 -4.11
C LEU A 27 -6.75 12.42 -5.30
N LEU A 28 -6.42 11.78 -6.42
CA LEU A 28 -7.23 11.82 -7.66
C LEU A 28 -8.51 10.98 -7.59
N VAL A 29 -8.71 10.15 -6.57
CA VAL A 29 -10.01 9.48 -6.33
C VAL A 29 -10.94 10.25 -5.41
N ASP A 30 -10.46 11.35 -4.80
CA ASP A 30 -11.29 12.24 -4.00
C ASP A 30 -12.33 12.95 -4.88
N LYS A 31 -13.57 13.00 -4.41
CA LYS A 31 -14.71 13.53 -5.17
C LYS A 31 -14.54 14.99 -5.61
N ASP A 32 -13.96 15.84 -4.77
CA ASP A 32 -13.75 17.25 -5.12
C ASP A 32 -12.64 17.38 -6.16
N VAL A 33 -11.62 16.52 -6.11
CA VAL A 33 -10.54 16.48 -7.09
C VAL A 33 -11.04 15.95 -8.45
N ILE A 34 -11.87 14.90 -8.45
CA ILE A 34 -12.56 14.42 -9.65
C ILE A 34 -13.34 15.57 -10.29
N ASN A 35 -14.09 16.32 -9.48
CA ASN A 35 -14.88 17.46 -9.93
C ASN A 35 -14.03 18.58 -10.52
N ILE A 36 -12.83 18.85 -9.97
CA ILE A 36 -11.87 19.81 -10.54
C ILE A 36 -11.49 19.40 -11.96
N VAL A 37 -11.05 18.14 -12.14
CA VAL A 37 -10.60 17.64 -13.45
C VAL A 37 -11.75 17.62 -14.45
N VAL A 38 -12.88 17.02 -14.08
CA VAL A 38 -14.04 16.84 -14.96
C VAL A 38 -14.63 18.18 -15.40
N SER A 39 -14.76 19.14 -14.48
CA SER A 39 -15.31 20.46 -14.81
C SER A 39 -14.43 21.21 -15.79
N ALA A 40 -13.11 21.04 -15.71
CA ALA A 40 -12.17 21.69 -16.60
C ALA A 40 -12.07 21.01 -17.98
N VAL A 41 -12.11 19.68 -18.01
CA VAL A 41 -11.90 18.88 -19.24
C VAL A 41 -13.18 18.68 -20.06
N ILE A 42 -14.32 18.50 -19.39
CA ILE A 42 -15.63 18.27 -20.05
C ILE A 42 -16.46 19.54 -20.06
N GLY A 43 -16.38 20.31 -18.97
CA GLY A 43 -17.17 21.52 -18.74
C GLY A 43 -17.93 21.48 -17.42
N PRO A 44 -18.42 22.64 -16.95
CA PRO A 44 -18.97 22.81 -15.59
C PRO A 44 -20.20 21.95 -15.31
N ASN A 45 -20.96 21.57 -16.35
CA ASN A 45 -22.15 20.75 -16.21
C ASN A 45 -21.84 19.29 -15.85
N ALA A 46 -20.61 18.81 -16.07
CA ALA A 46 -20.21 17.44 -15.79
C ALA A 46 -19.82 17.19 -14.33
N LYS A 47 -19.82 18.23 -13.49
CA LYS A 47 -19.60 18.12 -12.05
C LYS A 47 -20.55 17.10 -11.43
N ASP A 48 -20.02 16.27 -10.52
CA ASP A 48 -20.73 15.20 -9.81
C ASP A 48 -21.29 14.09 -10.71
N GLN A 49 -20.94 14.08 -12.00
CA GLN A 49 -21.39 13.06 -12.95
C GLN A 49 -20.35 11.96 -13.20
N TYR A 50 -19.22 11.97 -12.50
CA TYR A 50 -18.13 11.02 -12.71
C TYR A 50 -17.68 10.36 -11.41
N VAL A 51 -17.19 9.13 -11.54
CA VAL A 51 -16.58 8.35 -10.47
C VAL A 51 -15.29 7.70 -10.96
N ALA A 52 -14.38 7.42 -10.03
CA ALA A 52 -13.17 6.66 -10.33
C ALA A 52 -13.49 5.18 -10.59
N ILE A 53 -12.78 4.57 -11.54
CA ILE A 53 -12.93 3.17 -11.93
C ILE A 53 -11.63 2.38 -11.73
N PRO A 54 -11.72 1.04 -11.62
CA PRO A 54 -10.54 0.19 -11.60
C PRO A 54 -9.66 0.42 -12.83
N THR A 55 -8.36 0.56 -12.57
CA THR A 55 -7.33 0.82 -13.58
C THR A 55 -6.51 -0.42 -13.95
N GLU A 56 -6.92 -1.60 -13.47
CA GLU A 56 -6.38 -2.87 -13.93
C GLU A 56 -7.06 -3.29 -15.22
N TRP A 57 -6.24 -3.50 -16.26
CA TRP A 57 -6.72 -3.83 -17.58
C TRP A 57 -6.67 -5.33 -17.84
N VAL A 58 -7.39 -5.78 -18.88
CA VAL A 58 -7.49 -7.20 -19.27
C VAL A 58 -6.15 -7.85 -19.64
N ASP A 59 -5.13 -7.06 -19.95
CA ASP A 59 -3.76 -7.51 -20.24
C ASP A 59 -2.83 -7.47 -19.02
N PHE A 60 -3.40 -7.26 -17.82
CA PHE A 60 -2.71 -7.11 -16.54
C PHE A 60 -1.81 -5.88 -16.43
N THR A 61 -1.87 -4.97 -17.40
CA THR A 61 -1.27 -3.65 -17.25
C THR A 61 -2.15 -2.76 -16.37
N ARG A 62 -1.56 -1.72 -15.79
CA ARG A 62 -2.24 -0.82 -14.85
C ARG A 62 -1.97 0.62 -15.22
N SER A 63 -3.03 1.38 -15.44
CA SER A 63 -2.94 2.84 -15.50
C SER A 63 -2.99 3.46 -14.11
N ASP A 64 -2.74 4.76 -14.03
CA ASP A 64 -2.80 5.46 -12.75
C ASP A 64 -4.24 5.66 -12.27
N VAL A 65 -5.02 6.47 -12.99
CA VAL A 65 -6.40 6.78 -12.62
C VAL A 65 -7.27 6.87 -13.88
N ALA A 66 -8.50 6.37 -13.80
CA ALA A 66 -9.49 6.58 -14.84
C ALA A 66 -10.85 6.91 -14.22
N TYR A 67 -11.64 7.71 -14.92
CA TYR A 67 -12.98 8.12 -14.54
C TYR A 67 -14.01 7.66 -15.57
N GLU A 68 -15.19 7.28 -15.08
CA GLU A 68 -16.35 7.04 -15.91
C GLU A 68 -17.56 7.86 -15.49
N PRO A 69 -18.46 8.17 -16.44
CA PRO A 69 -19.74 8.78 -16.11
C PRO A 69 -20.59 7.85 -15.23
N VAL A 70 -21.15 8.37 -14.15
CA VAL A 70 -22.05 7.66 -13.23
C VAL A 70 -23.26 7.10 -13.99
N ASN A 71 -23.79 7.87 -14.93
CA ASN A 71 -24.85 7.39 -15.80
C ASN A 71 -24.26 6.77 -17.07
N CYS A 72 -24.26 5.44 -17.13
CA CYS A 72 -23.73 4.69 -18.28
C CYS A 72 -24.48 4.95 -19.59
N SER A 73 -25.69 5.55 -19.54
CA SER A 73 -26.41 6.00 -20.74
C SER A 73 -26.05 7.43 -21.18
N SER A 74 -25.15 8.10 -20.45
CA SER A 74 -24.70 9.43 -20.83
C SER A 74 -23.75 9.36 -22.00
N ASP A 75 -23.85 10.34 -22.88
CA ASP A 75 -23.01 10.51 -24.04
C ASP A 75 -21.66 11.15 -23.67
N LEU A 76 -21.15 10.90 -22.46
CA LEU A 76 -19.96 11.54 -21.92
C LEU A 76 -18.72 10.62 -22.10
N PRO A 77 -17.55 11.16 -22.49
CA PRO A 77 -16.35 10.35 -22.67
C PRO A 77 -15.76 9.94 -21.32
N ARG A 78 -15.11 8.78 -21.26
CA ARG A 78 -14.27 8.39 -20.11
C ARG A 78 -13.00 9.23 -20.08
N ILE A 79 -12.42 9.43 -18.91
CA ILE A 79 -11.18 10.21 -18.73
C ILE A 79 -10.09 9.27 -18.22
N LEU A 80 -8.94 9.27 -18.86
CA LEU A 80 -7.73 8.57 -18.41
C LEU A 80 -6.75 9.63 -17.90
N ILE A 81 -6.19 9.42 -16.71
CA ILE A 81 -5.17 10.29 -16.11
C ILE A 81 -3.92 9.47 -15.85
N GLU A 82 -2.79 9.98 -16.33
CA GLU A 82 -1.47 9.38 -16.14
C GLU A 82 -0.50 10.42 -15.61
N ILE A 83 0.25 10.05 -14.57
CA ILE A 83 1.27 10.91 -13.97
C ILE A 83 2.62 10.25 -14.16
N GLN A 84 3.54 10.96 -14.79
CA GLN A 84 4.81 10.39 -15.18
C GLN A 84 5.96 11.36 -14.90
N ASN A 85 7.05 10.86 -14.34
CA ASN A 85 8.24 11.70 -14.13
C ASN A 85 8.88 12.14 -15.45
N LYS A 86 9.04 11.19 -16.38
CA LYS A 86 9.58 11.45 -17.73
C LYS A 86 8.62 10.95 -18.79
N ALA A 87 8.18 11.83 -19.68
CA ALA A 87 7.35 11.50 -20.82
C ALA A 87 8.18 11.38 -22.09
N ASP A 88 8.12 10.20 -22.71
CA ASP A 88 8.76 9.87 -23.98
C ASP A 88 7.80 9.14 -24.93
N MET A 89 8.29 8.69 -26.08
CA MET A 89 7.46 7.96 -27.05
C MET A 89 6.99 6.58 -26.53
N HIS A 90 7.67 5.98 -25.55
CA HIS A 90 7.16 4.77 -24.90
C HIS A 90 5.96 5.09 -24.00
N PHE A 91 6.06 6.18 -23.24
CA PHE A 91 4.92 6.70 -22.48
C PHE A 91 3.73 7.02 -23.40
N TYR A 92 3.97 7.69 -24.52
CA TYR A 92 2.91 8.00 -25.48
C TYR A 92 2.26 6.76 -26.10
N GLN A 93 3.04 5.74 -26.47
CA GLN A 93 2.51 4.46 -26.92
C GLN A 93 1.64 3.79 -25.84
N ARG A 94 2.04 3.89 -24.56
CA ARG A 94 1.26 3.39 -23.43
C ARG A 94 -0.10 4.09 -23.31
N LEU A 95 -0.17 5.41 -23.55
CA LEU A 95 -1.44 6.15 -23.58
C LEU A 95 -2.38 5.63 -24.68
N ILE A 96 -1.83 5.34 -25.87
CA ILE A 96 -2.58 4.75 -26.99
C ILE A 96 -3.17 3.39 -26.58
N ASP A 97 -2.36 2.55 -25.97
CA ASP A 97 -2.76 1.20 -25.58
C ASP A 97 -3.82 1.23 -24.47
N TYR A 98 -3.65 2.06 -23.44
CA TYR A 98 -4.65 2.24 -22.38
C TYR A 98 -5.97 2.79 -22.92
N SER A 99 -5.93 3.74 -23.85
CA SER A 99 -7.14 4.28 -24.46
C SER A 99 -7.92 3.22 -25.23
N ARG A 100 -7.21 2.34 -25.95
CA ARG A 100 -7.82 1.19 -26.64
C ARG A 100 -8.39 0.17 -25.66
N LEU A 101 -7.72 -0.07 -24.53
CA LEU A 101 -8.21 -0.98 -23.48
C LEU A 101 -9.50 -0.44 -22.86
N ILE A 102 -9.59 0.87 -22.58
CA ILE A 102 -10.82 1.51 -22.09
C ILE A 102 -11.98 1.27 -23.08
N VAL A 103 -11.76 1.54 -24.36
CA VAL A 103 -12.80 1.35 -25.39
C VAL A 103 -13.26 -0.11 -25.46
N ARG A 104 -12.33 -1.07 -25.43
CA ARG A 104 -12.64 -2.50 -25.50
C ARG A 104 -13.34 -3.03 -24.25
N GLN A 105 -12.80 -2.73 -23.08
CA GLN A 105 -13.27 -3.25 -21.79
C GLN A 105 -14.65 -2.73 -21.45
N TYR A 106 -14.91 -1.44 -21.69
CA TYR A 106 -16.17 -0.80 -21.35
C TYR A 106 -17.13 -0.67 -22.53
N LYS A 107 -16.78 -1.21 -23.70
CA LYS A 107 -17.55 -1.07 -24.96
C LYS A 107 -17.97 0.38 -25.21
N ALA A 108 -17.05 1.30 -24.96
CA ALA A 108 -17.35 2.72 -24.94
C ALA A 108 -17.75 3.21 -26.33
N SER A 109 -18.87 3.94 -26.44
CA SER A 109 -19.32 4.56 -27.68
C SER A 109 -18.48 5.77 -28.08
N LYS A 110 -17.79 6.40 -27.12
CA LYS A 110 -16.91 7.56 -27.33
C LYS A 110 -15.46 7.24 -26.95
N LEU A 111 -14.55 7.85 -27.70
CA LEU A 111 -13.12 7.79 -27.40
C LEU A 111 -12.82 8.55 -26.09
N PRO A 112 -11.92 8.03 -25.24
CA PRO A 112 -11.60 8.68 -23.97
C PRO A 112 -10.87 10.01 -24.18
N ILE A 113 -10.90 10.86 -23.16
CA ILE A 113 -9.99 12.01 -23.06
C ILE A 113 -8.82 11.59 -22.17
N VAL A 114 -7.60 11.87 -22.61
CA VAL A 114 -6.38 11.56 -21.87
C VAL A 114 -5.80 12.84 -21.26
N VAL A 115 -5.45 12.78 -19.99
CA VAL A 115 -4.81 13.82 -19.20
C VAL A 115 -3.46 13.28 -18.72
N ALA A 116 -2.38 13.72 -19.34
CA ALA A 116 -1.01 13.35 -19.01
C ALA A 116 -0.35 14.48 -18.22
N ILE A 117 0.09 14.21 -17.00
CA ILE A 117 0.79 15.17 -16.13
C ILE A 117 2.24 14.71 -15.99
N VAL A 118 3.17 15.57 -16.38
CA VAL A 118 4.60 15.27 -16.42
C VAL A 118 5.36 16.15 -15.43
N SER A 119 5.96 15.52 -14.42
CA SER A 119 6.59 16.27 -13.32
C SER A 119 8.00 16.76 -13.59
N ASN A 120 8.73 16.18 -14.56
CA ASN A 120 10.12 16.56 -14.80
C ASN A 120 10.43 16.87 -16.27
N SER A 121 10.52 15.85 -17.15
CA SER A 121 10.98 16.08 -18.52
C SER A 121 10.11 15.43 -19.59
N THR A 122 10.00 16.13 -20.72
CA THR A 122 9.32 15.64 -21.93
C THR A 122 10.36 15.56 -23.05
N THR A 123 10.39 14.48 -23.82
CA THR A 123 11.34 14.34 -24.93
C THR A 123 10.87 15.11 -26.17
N ARG A 124 11.82 15.51 -27.03
CA ARG A 124 11.54 16.34 -28.21
C ARG A 124 10.63 15.63 -29.23
N ASP A 125 10.89 14.36 -29.48
CA ASP A 125 10.09 13.50 -30.37
C ASP A 125 8.63 13.40 -29.92
N LEU A 126 8.36 13.39 -28.61
CA LEU A 126 6.99 13.47 -28.10
C LEU A 126 6.36 14.84 -28.37
N LEU A 127 7.11 15.94 -28.16
CA LEU A 127 6.62 17.29 -28.45
C LEU A 127 6.37 17.52 -29.95
N GLU A 128 7.06 16.81 -30.85
CA GLU A 128 6.79 16.84 -32.29
C GLU A 128 5.40 16.26 -32.65
N THR A 129 4.75 15.53 -31.74
CA THR A 129 3.36 15.06 -31.90
C THR A 129 2.30 16.09 -31.50
N GLU A 130 2.71 17.25 -31.00
CA GLU A 130 1.82 18.35 -30.63
C GLU A 130 1.04 18.87 -31.83
N ILE A 131 -0.25 19.13 -31.61
CA ILE A 131 -1.14 19.76 -32.59
C ILE A 131 -1.73 21.04 -31.99
N PRO A 132 -2.02 22.08 -32.80
CA PRO A 132 -2.70 23.27 -32.32
C PRO A 132 -4.11 22.98 -31.80
N GLY A 133 -4.61 23.84 -30.91
CA GLY A 133 -6.04 23.87 -30.55
C GLY A 133 -6.43 23.19 -29.24
N SER A 134 -5.54 23.17 -28.23
CA SER A 134 -5.97 22.86 -26.86
C SER A 134 -7.04 23.86 -26.40
N HIS A 135 -8.15 23.36 -25.86
CA HIS A 135 -9.17 24.20 -25.22
C HIS A 135 -8.75 24.64 -23.80
N ILE A 136 -7.71 24.01 -23.24
CA ILE A 136 -7.11 24.38 -21.96
C ILE A 136 -5.81 25.13 -22.23
N PRO A 137 -5.70 26.42 -21.85
CA PRO A 137 -4.61 27.29 -22.29
C PRO A 137 -3.23 26.90 -21.75
N PHE A 138 -3.18 26.20 -20.62
CA PHE A 138 -1.97 25.72 -19.96
C PHE A 138 -1.67 24.23 -20.22
N ALA A 139 -2.26 23.66 -21.28
CA ALA A 139 -2.04 22.29 -21.73
C ALA A 139 -1.61 22.27 -23.20
N LYS A 140 -0.70 21.34 -23.54
CA LYS A 140 -0.41 20.98 -24.93
C LYS A 140 -1.37 19.89 -25.40
N GLN A 141 -1.89 20.02 -26.62
CA GLN A 141 -2.70 18.99 -27.23
C GLN A 141 -1.79 18.09 -28.06
N LEU A 142 -1.68 16.81 -27.70
CA LEU A 142 -0.99 15.82 -28.53
C LEU A 142 -1.96 15.23 -29.57
N SER A 143 -1.41 14.84 -30.71
CA SER A 143 -2.15 14.07 -31.72
C SER A 143 -2.81 12.86 -31.04
N SER A 144 -4.10 12.64 -31.30
CA SER A 144 -4.86 11.55 -30.64
C SER A 144 -5.78 10.81 -31.60
N ILE A 145 -5.55 11.01 -32.90
CA ILE A 145 -6.44 10.57 -33.97
C ILE A 145 -6.63 9.05 -33.92
N GLY A 146 -7.89 8.63 -33.75
CA GLY A 146 -8.29 7.23 -33.80
C GLY A 146 -8.12 6.44 -32.50
N TRP A 147 -7.67 7.06 -31.40
CA TRP A 147 -7.53 6.37 -30.12
C TRP A 147 -8.00 7.17 -28.90
N ALA A 148 -8.03 8.51 -28.97
CA ALA A 148 -8.62 9.38 -27.96
C ALA A 148 -9.36 10.55 -28.62
N SER A 149 -10.28 11.18 -27.89
CA SER A 149 -10.96 12.41 -28.35
C SER A 149 -10.09 13.65 -28.11
N SER A 150 -9.26 13.62 -27.06
CA SER A 150 -8.23 14.62 -26.79
C SER A 150 -7.12 13.97 -25.94
N CYS A 151 -5.89 14.45 -26.08
CA CYS A 151 -4.74 14.06 -25.27
C CYS A 151 -4.04 15.34 -24.80
N LEU A 152 -4.27 15.68 -23.54
CA LEU A 152 -3.82 16.91 -22.90
C LEU A 152 -2.55 16.61 -22.10
N LEU A 153 -1.45 17.24 -22.47
CA LEU A 153 -0.16 17.14 -21.80
C LEU A 153 0.09 18.39 -20.96
N PHE A 154 0.32 18.19 -19.67
CA PHE A 154 0.71 19.22 -18.72
C PHE A 154 2.14 18.97 -18.26
N ASN A 155 2.97 20.00 -18.26
CA ASN A 155 4.31 19.95 -17.67
C ASN A 155 4.67 21.34 -17.12
N ALA A 156 5.81 21.45 -16.43
CA ALA A 156 6.26 22.71 -15.82
C ALA A 156 6.31 23.87 -16.84
N GLU A 157 6.75 23.60 -18.08
CA GLU A 157 6.83 24.59 -19.14
C GLU A 157 5.46 25.12 -19.57
N THR A 158 4.44 24.25 -19.66
CA THR A 158 3.10 24.65 -20.10
C THR A 158 2.33 25.44 -19.05
N ILE A 159 2.59 25.19 -17.76
CA ILE A 159 1.89 25.86 -16.67
C ILE A 159 2.56 27.16 -16.20
N ALA A 160 3.89 27.28 -16.35
CA ALA A 160 4.68 28.40 -15.81
C ALA A 160 4.12 29.79 -16.15
N PRO A 161 3.65 30.09 -17.39
CA PRO A 161 3.11 31.41 -17.73
C PRO A 161 1.86 31.80 -16.93
N TYR A 162 1.13 30.82 -16.40
CA TYR A 162 -0.18 31.01 -15.78
C TYR A 162 -0.11 31.02 -14.25
N LEU A 163 1.05 30.74 -13.66
CA LEU A 163 1.21 30.67 -12.19
C LEU A 163 1.10 32.04 -11.49
N ASN A 164 1.10 33.14 -12.24
CA ASN A 164 0.93 34.48 -11.68
C ASN A 164 -0.55 34.85 -11.41
N GLU A 165 -1.50 34.04 -11.87
CA GLU A 165 -2.92 34.27 -11.65
C GLU A 165 -3.29 34.05 -10.18
N THR A 166 -4.12 34.94 -9.61
CA THR A 166 -4.61 34.83 -8.23
C THR A 166 -6.11 35.14 -8.17
N PRO A 167 -6.98 34.19 -7.78
CA PRO A 167 -6.66 32.79 -7.48
C PRO A 167 -6.26 32.01 -8.75
N LEU A 168 -5.55 30.89 -8.56
CA LEU A 168 -5.22 30.00 -9.66
C LEU A 168 -6.49 29.31 -10.18
N ASN A 169 -6.51 29.00 -11.47
CA ASN A 169 -7.49 28.05 -12.00
C ASN A 169 -7.41 26.73 -11.21
N PRO A 170 -8.53 26.10 -10.79
CA PRO A 170 -8.46 24.90 -9.95
C PRO A 170 -7.70 23.72 -10.57
N LEU A 171 -7.82 23.52 -11.89
CA LEU A 171 -7.04 22.49 -12.58
C LEU A 171 -5.56 22.86 -12.64
N LEU A 172 -5.25 24.14 -12.90
CA LEU A 172 -3.87 24.64 -12.87
C LEU A 172 -3.23 24.43 -11.49
N ALA A 173 -3.95 24.72 -10.40
CA ALA A 173 -3.47 24.50 -9.04
C ALA A 173 -3.23 23.02 -8.74
N LEU A 174 -4.12 22.13 -9.17
CA LEU A 174 -3.95 20.68 -9.03
C LEU A 174 -2.71 20.19 -9.80
N VAL A 175 -2.58 20.56 -11.06
CA VAL A 175 -1.44 20.19 -11.91
C VAL A 175 -0.14 20.73 -11.35
N HIS A 176 -0.10 22.01 -10.95
CA HIS A 176 1.06 22.63 -10.30
C HIS A 176 1.46 21.88 -9.03
N CYS A 177 0.50 21.51 -8.18
CA CYS A 177 0.76 20.72 -6.99
C CYS A 177 1.39 19.35 -7.30
N LEU A 178 0.92 18.67 -8.34
CA LEU A 178 1.42 17.35 -8.74
C LEU A 178 2.80 17.42 -9.45
N ILE A 179 3.11 18.53 -10.11
CA ILE A 179 4.38 18.74 -10.81
C ILE A 179 5.50 19.13 -9.84
N GLU A 180 5.27 20.09 -8.96
CA GLU A 180 6.30 20.62 -8.04
C GLU A 180 6.65 19.64 -6.92
N GLN A 181 5.72 18.75 -6.55
CA GLN A 181 5.92 17.72 -5.51
C GLN A 181 6.40 18.26 -4.15
N GLU A 182 6.05 19.52 -3.85
CA GLU A 182 6.45 20.16 -2.60
C GLU A 182 5.91 19.41 -1.38
N ALA A 183 6.68 19.42 -0.30
CA ALA A 183 6.28 18.75 0.94
C ALA A 183 5.30 19.57 1.76
N SER A 184 5.28 20.89 1.56
CA SER A 184 4.53 21.81 2.40
C SER A 184 3.95 22.94 1.57
N LEU A 185 2.74 23.38 1.95
CA LEU A 185 2.03 24.46 1.27
C LEU A 185 2.81 25.79 1.32
N ILE A 186 3.61 26.03 2.36
CA ILE A 186 4.40 27.27 2.49
C ILE A 186 5.44 27.45 1.38
N ASN A 187 5.83 26.35 0.71
CA ASN A 187 6.83 26.38 -0.35
C ASN A 187 6.25 26.92 -1.67
N PHE A 188 4.92 27.00 -1.80
CA PHE A 188 4.29 27.62 -2.95
C PHE A 188 4.23 29.15 -2.81
N ALA A 189 4.58 29.87 -3.86
CA ALA A 189 4.38 31.32 -3.93
C ALA A 189 2.90 31.69 -3.70
N GLN A 190 1.98 30.86 -4.20
CA GLN A 190 0.54 30.99 -4.04
C GLN A 190 0.02 30.19 -2.82
N SER A 191 0.77 30.10 -1.71
CA SER A 191 0.37 29.36 -0.50
C SER A 191 -0.97 29.79 0.13
N ASN A 192 -1.58 30.89 -0.33
CA ASN A 192 -2.92 31.37 0.06
C ASN A 192 -4.02 30.94 -0.92
N ASP A 193 -3.68 30.25 -2.01
CA ASP A 193 -4.64 29.82 -3.01
C ASP A 193 -5.66 28.83 -2.40
N PRO A 194 -6.96 29.06 -2.58
CA PRO A 194 -8.00 28.23 -1.95
C PRO A 194 -7.96 26.77 -2.44
N THR A 195 -7.56 26.53 -3.70
CA THR A 195 -7.45 25.18 -4.24
C THR A 195 -6.25 24.46 -3.65
N LEU A 196 -5.07 25.10 -3.60
CA LEU A 196 -3.89 24.51 -2.95
C LEU A 196 -4.13 24.20 -1.46
N ILE A 197 -4.79 25.11 -0.73
CA ILE A 197 -5.21 24.87 0.66
C ILE A 197 -6.12 23.63 0.76
N CYS A 198 -7.10 23.52 -0.13
CA CYS A 198 -8.02 22.38 -0.18
C CYS A 198 -7.27 21.05 -0.43
N LEU A 199 -6.38 21.03 -1.44
CA LEU A 199 -5.59 19.86 -1.78
C LEU A 199 -4.70 19.41 -0.61
N TYR A 200 -3.99 20.34 0.03
CA TYR A 200 -3.15 20.02 1.19
C TYR A 200 -3.95 19.55 2.41
N THR A 201 -5.16 20.10 2.60
CA THR A 201 -6.06 19.61 3.65
C THR A 201 -6.46 18.15 3.39
N LYS A 202 -6.81 17.82 2.14
CA LYS A 202 -7.15 16.45 1.74
C LYS A 202 -5.97 15.50 1.91
N MET A 203 -4.79 15.88 1.43
CA MET A 203 -3.57 15.08 1.61
C MET A 203 -3.24 14.84 3.09
N LYS A 204 -3.40 15.86 3.95
CA LYS A 204 -3.23 15.73 5.39
C LYS A 204 -4.21 14.73 6.00
N ASN A 205 -5.48 14.76 5.59
CA ASN A 205 -6.50 13.82 6.08
C ASN A 205 -6.22 12.39 5.61
N ILE A 206 -5.93 12.20 4.31
CA ILE A 206 -5.53 10.91 3.72
C ILE A 206 -4.34 10.31 4.48
N ILE A 207 -3.35 11.13 4.81
CA ILE A 207 -2.19 10.72 5.59
C ILE A 207 -2.56 10.42 7.03
N GLY A 208 -3.40 11.23 7.68
CA GLY A 208 -3.86 10.97 9.05
C GLY A 208 -4.41 9.55 9.19
N ASP A 209 -5.23 9.14 8.22
CA ASP A 209 -5.83 7.80 8.19
C ASP A 209 -4.75 6.71 7.98
N HIS A 210 -3.79 6.91 7.07
CA HIS A 210 -2.70 5.95 6.79
C HIS A 210 -1.55 5.93 7.83
N ILE A 211 -1.36 7.02 8.57
CA ILE A 211 -0.37 7.13 9.65
C ILE A 211 -0.87 6.36 10.87
N HIS A 212 -2.17 6.41 11.21
CA HIS A 212 -2.70 5.66 12.35
C HIS A 212 -2.47 4.14 12.23
N GLU A 213 -2.60 3.57 11.04
CA GLU A 213 -2.34 2.14 10.77
C GLU A 213 -0.85 1.77 10.88
N ASN A 214 0.05 2.62 10.36
CA ASN A 214 1.50 2.37 10.40
C ASN A 214 2.15 2.73 11.74
N GLU A 215 1.69 3.78 12.42
CA GLU A 215 2.21 4.19 13.73
C GLU A 215 1.84 3.20 14.83
N SER A 216 0.67 2.55 14.76
CA SER A 216 0.35 1.43 15.65
C SER A 216 1.40 0.32 15.56
N SER A 217 1.79 -0.04 14.34
CA SER A 217 2.82 -1.06 14.07
C SER A 217 4.22 -0.64 14.52
N ILE A 218 4.59 0.63 14.31
CA ILE A 218 5.90 1.20 14.70
C ILE A 218 5.98 1.44 16.21
N HIS A 219 4.90 1.85 16.86
CA HIS A 219 4.83 2.05 18.31
C HIS A 219 5.05 0.73 19.05
N VAL A 220 4.39 -0.34 18.60
CA VAL A 220 4.60 -1.70 19.15
C VAL A 220 6.04 -2.17 18.90
N LEU A 221 6.65 -1.88 17.75
CA LEU A 221 8.08 -2.20 17.52
C LEU A 221 9.00 -1.42 18.47
N LYS A 222 8.74 -0.12 18.66
CA LYS A 222 9.51 0.72 19.60
C LYS A 222 9.35 0.23 21.04
N SER A 223 8.15 -0.16 21.46
CA SER A 223 7.92 -0.69 22.81
C SER A 223 8.62 -2.02 23.03
N VAL A 224 8.61 -2.93 22.03
CA VAL A 224 9.39 -4.17 22.06
C VAL A 224 10.87 -3.88 22.20
N CYS A 225 11.44 -3.02 21.35
CA CYS A 225 12.86 -2.67 21.42
C CYS A 225 13.25 -2.03 22.77
N ALA A 226 12.41 -1.15 23.31
CA ALA A 226 12.65 -0.52 24.61
C ALA A 226 12.62 -1.55 25.75
N GLN A 227 11.64 -2.46 25.73
CA GLN A 227 11.50 -3.51 26.74
C GLN A 227 12.67 -4.51 26.66
N SER A 228 13.01 -5.01 25.47
CA SER A 228 14.15 -5.91 25.28
C SER A 228 15.46 -5.27 25.74
N LYS A 229 15.65 -3.98 25.45
CA LYS A 229 16.83 -3.25 25.92
C LYS A 229 16.87 -3.16 27.45
N SER A 230 15.73 -2.90 28.09
CA SER A 230 15.63 -2.86 29.56
C SER A 230 15.99 -4.22 30.19
N GLU A 231 15.43 -5.31 29.68
CA GLU A 231 15.71 -6.66 30.19
C GLU A 231 17.17 -7.06 29.98
N CYS A 232 17.79 -6.72 28.84
CA CYS A 232 19.23 -6.92 28.64
C CYS A 232 20.08 -6.16 29.66
N TYR A 233 19.70 -4.93 30.03
CA TYR A 233 20.40 -4.21 31.10
C TYR A 233 20.21 -4.86 32.46
N LYS A 234 19.01 -5.32 32.80
CA LYS A 234 18.76 -6.02 34.07
C LYS A 234 19.56 -7.32 34.16
N ALA A 235 19.62 -8.10 33.08
CA ALA A 235 20.42 -9.31 33.00
C ALA A 235 21.91 -9.00 33.17
N LYS A 236 22.42 -7.93 32.52
CA LYS A 236 23.79 -7.47 32.71
C LYS A 236 24.08 -7.10 34.17
N VAL A 237 23.22 -6.31 34.80
CA VAL A 237 23.37 -5.91 36.22
C VAL A 237 23.36 -7.14 37.14
N ALA A 238 22.50 -8.12 36.87
CA ALA A 238 22.45 -9.36 37.64
C ALA A 238 23.76 -10.16 37.55
N LEU A 239 24.41 -10.19 36.38
CA LEU A 239 25.72 -10.83 36.19
C LEU A 239 26.86 -10.08 36.89
N GLU A 240 26.77 -8.75 36.95
CA GLU A 240 27.80 -7.88 37.54
C GLU A 240 27.72 -7.77 39.07
N ASN A 241 26.60 -8.18 39.69
CA ASN A 241 26.39 -8.11 41.12
C ASN A 241 27.38 -9.03 41.87
N GLN A 242 28.38 -8.47 42.55
CA GLN A 242 29.43 -9.26 43.22
C GLN A 242 29.00 -9.84 44.57
N ASP A 243 27.85 -9.40 45.11
CA ASP A 243 27.35 -9.83 46.42
C ASP A 243 26.63 -11.19 46.36
N GLN A 244 26.43 -11.72 45.15
CA GLN A 244 25.70 -12.96 44.89
C GLN A 244 26.64 -14.07 44.40
N PRO A 245 26.43 -15.34 44.79
CA PRO A 245 27.19 -16.47 44.26
C PRO A 245 27.05 -16.57 42.73
N VAL A 246 28.13 -16.98 42.05
CA VAL A 246 28.20 -17.07 40.57
C VAL A 246 26.99 -17.80 39.97
N GLY A 247 26.59 -18.93 40.57
CA GLY A 247 25.45 -19.73 40.09
C GLY A 247 24.13 -18.95 40.12
N VAL A 248 23.86 -18.22 41.20
CA VAL A 248 22.61 -17.44 41.37
C VAL A 248 22.54 -16.28 40.39
N ARG A 249 23.69 -15.66 40.06
CA ARG A 249 23.78 -14.58 39.07
C ARG A 249 23.43 -15.05 37.67
N ILE A 250 23.99 -16.19 37.28
CA ILE A 250 23.75 -16.81 35.97
C ILE A 250 22.27 -17.19 35.85
N GLU A 251 21.72 -17.86 36.87
CA GLU A 251 20.31 -18.27 36.88
C GLU A 251 19.36 -17.07 36.80
N THR A 252 19.64 -16.00 37.55
CA THR A 252 18.85 -14.75 37.52
C THR A 252 18.87 -14.11 36.14
N ALA A 253 20.06 -14.00 35.52
CA ALA A 253 20.20 -13.43 34.18
C ALA A 253 19.50 -14.27 33.10
N ILE A 254 19.58 -15.60 33.19
CA ILE A 254 18.87 -16.52 32.29
C ILE A 254 17.36 -16.32 32.41
N ASN A 255 16.81 -16.24 33.63
CA ASN A 255 15.38 -16.02 33.83
C ASN A 255 14.91 -14.68 33.25
N ILE A 256 15.68 -13.61 33.42
CA ILE A 256 15.39 -12.30 32.82
C ILE A 256 15.33 -12.38 31.29
N LEU A 257 16.32 -13.04 30.68
CA LEU A 257 16.37 -13.18 29.22
C LEU A 257 15.26 -14.10 28.68
N ASN A 258 14.92 -15.17 29.38
CA ASN A 258 13.81 -16.06 29.01
C ASN A 258 12.47 -15.31 29.05
N ASN A 259 12.25 -14.45 30.04
CA ASN A 259 11.06 -13.60 30.09
C ASN A 259 10.99 -12.62 28.92
N ALA A 260 12.14 -12.04 28.53
CA ALA A 260 12.22 -11.17 27.37
C ALA A 260 11.92 -11.92 26.05
N ILE A 261 12.44 -13.14 25.91
CA ILE A 261 12.17 -14.02 24.76
C ILE A 261 10.67 -14.37 24.71
N ALA A 262 10.09 -14.81 25.83
CA ALA A 262 8.67 -15.15 25.91
C ALA A 262 7.76 -13.96 25.53
N TYR A 263 8.10 -12.75 25.96
CA TYR A 263 7.39 -11.53 25.57
C TYR A 263 7.48 -11.22 24.07
N ILE A 264 8.66 -11.39 23.46
CA ILE A 264 8.85 -11.24 22.01
C ILE A 264 8.05 -12.30 21.26
N ASP A 265 8.08 -13.54 21.72
CA ASP A 265 7.35 -14.66 21.12
C ASP A 265 5.84 -14.45 21.22
N GLU A 266 5.32 -13.96 22.35
CA GLU A 266 3.90 -13.63 22.52
C GLU A 266 3.46 -12.53 21.55
N ILE A 267 4.26 -11.47 21.38
CA ILE A 267 3.95 -10.39 20.43
C ILE A 267 4.05 -10.87 18.98
N THR A 268 5.04 -11.71 18.69
CA THR A 268 5.21 -12.34 17.36
C THR A 268 4.05 -13.27 17.06
N GLN A 269 3.56 -14.03 18.05
CA GLN A 269 2.40 -14.91 17.93
C GLN A 269 1.10 -14.12 17.78
N LYS A 270 0.89 -13.04 18.54
CA LYS A 270 -0.26 -12.14 18.37
C LYS A 270 -0.32 -11.54 16.96
N ARG A 271 0.83 -11.12 16.42
CA ARG A 271 0.92 -10.65 15.03
C ARG A 271 0.77 -11.77 14.00
N HIS A 272 1.26 -12.97 14.27
CA HIS A 272 1.04 -14.13 13.41
C HIS A 272 -0.39 -14.69 13.48
N LEU A 273 -1.15 -14.45 14.54
CA LEU A 273 -2.57 -14.81 14.64
C LEU A 273 -3.44 -13.91 13.74
N GLU A 274 -3.02 -12.66 13.50
CA GLU A 274 -3.62 -11.82 12.46
C GLU A 274 -3.38 -12.42 11.06
N ASP A 275 -2.19 -12.99 10.80
CA ASP A 275 -1.87 -13.75 9.57
C ASP A 275 -2.64 -15.08 9.44
N SER A 276 -2.94 -15.74 10.57
CA SER A 276 -3.67 -17.02 10.59
C SER A 276 -5.10 -16.86 10.06
N SER A 277 -5.74 -15.73 10.35
CA SER A 277 -7.10 -15.46 9.88
C SER A 277 -7.21 -15.41 8.35
N ASP A 278 -6.15 -14.96 7.67
CA ASP A 278 -6.11 -14.91 6.21
C ASP A 278 -5.90 -16.30 5.60
N PHE A 279 -5.04 -17.13 6.20
CA PHE A 279 -4.81 -18.49 5.72
C PHE A 279 -5.98 -19.42 5.99
N GLU A 280 -6.63 -19.32 7.15
CA GLU A 280 -7.89 -20.02 7.46
C GLU A 280 -9.00 -19.61 6.49
N PHE A 281 -9.08 -18.32 6.16
CA PHE A 281 -10.00 -17.82 5.15
C PHE A 281 -9.71 -18.42 3.76
N ALA A 282 -8.44 -18.52 3.35
CA ALA A 282 -8.08 -19.17 2.09
C ALA A 282 -8.36 -20.68 2.09
N GLU A 283 -8.21 -21.35 3.23
CA GLU A 283 -8.57 -22.76 3.40
C GLU A 283 -10.08 -23.00 3.27
N GLN A 284 -10.93 -22.05 3.68
CA GLN A 284 -12.38 -22.13 3.46
C GLN A 284 -12.78 -21.99 1.98
N GLN A 285 -11.86 -21.57 1.11
CA GLN A 285 -12.07 -21.32 -0.31
C GLN A 285 -11.40 -22.37 -1.20
N VAL A 286 -11.09 -23.57 -0.67
CA VAL A 286 -10.60 -24.68 -1.49
C VAL A 286 -11.61 -25.08 -2.56
N ASP A 287 -11.10 -25.39 -3.76
CA ASP A 287 -11.92 -25.91 -4.84
C ASP A 287 -12.35 -27.37 -4.58
N LYS A 288 -13.14 -27.93 -5.51
CA LYS A 288 -13.61 -29.32 -5.44
C LYS A 288 -12.48 -30.36 -5.41
N ASN A 289 -11.26 -29.97 -5.76
CA ASN A 289 -10.07 -30.82 -5.77
C ASN A 289 -9.17 -30.56 -4.54
N GLY A 290 -9.61 -29.76 -3.56
CA GLY A 290 -8.84 -29.41 -2.38
C GLY A 290 -7.72 -28.40 -2.63
N HIS A 291 -7.70 -27.72 -3.77
CA HIS A 291 -6.69 -26.72 -4.11
C HIS A 291 -7.20 -25.32 -3.79
N ILE A 292 -6.36 -24.53 -3.12
CA ILE A 292 -6.61 -23.11 -2.91
C ILE A 292 -6.27 -22.36 -4.22
N PRO A 293 -7.23 -21.67 -4.87
CA PRO A 293 -7.03 -21.00 -6.15
C PRO A 293 -6.31 -19.65 -6.00
N TRP A 294 -5.13 -19.64 -5.39
CA TRP A 294 -4.33 -18.44 -5.07
C TRP A 294 -4.27 -17.43 -6.21
N LYS A 295 -3.93 -17.87 -7.43
CA LYS A 295 -3.76 -16.97 -8.58
C LYS A 295 -5.07 -16.27 -8.97
N ALA A 296 -6.21 -16.96 -8.87
CA ALA A 296 -7.50 -16.44 -9.32
C ALA A 296 -8.16 -15.56 -8.25
N GLN A 297 -7.99 -15.90 -6.97
CA GLN A 297 -8.73 -15.29 -5.87
C GLN A 297 -7.94 -14.24 -5.09
N PHE A 298 -6.61 -14.24 -5.17
CA PHE A 298 -5.78 -13.36 -4.34
C PHE A 298 -6.10 -11.87 -4.46
N GLN A 299 -6.44 -11.37 -5.65
CA GLN A 299 -6.81 -9.96 -5.80
C GLN A 299 -8.17 -9.65 -5.15
N GLN A 300 -9.13 -10.56 -5.25
CA GLN A 300 -10.42 -10.42 -4.57
C GLN A 300 -10.23 -10.44 -3.04
N TRP A 301 -9.35 -11.29 -2.55
CA TRP A 301 -9.01 -11.34 -1.14
C TRP A 301 -8.35 -10.04 -0.67
N LYS A 302 -7.45 -9.44 -1.48
CA LYS A 302 -6.89 -8.11 -1.18
C LYS A 302 -7.95 -7.02 -1.10
N ILE A 303 -8.96 -7.05 -1.96
CA ILE A 303 -10.08 -6.09 -1.90
C ILE A 303 -10.88 -6.26 -0.59
N LEU A 304 -10.95 -7.49 -0.07
CA LEU A 304 -11.58 -7.80 1.22
C LEU A 304 -10.69 -7.50 2.44
N GLY A 305 -9.56 -6.80 2.24
CA GLY A 305 -8.59 -6.50 3.31
C GLY A 305 -7.77 -7.71 3.76
N ARG A 306 -7.76 -8.80 2.97
CA ARG A 306 -7.02 -10.03 3.27
C ARG A 306 -5.69 -10.05 2.51
N PHE A 307 -4.64 -10.57 3.13
CA PHE A 307 -3.31 -10.71 2.54
C PHE A 307 -2.66 -9.38 2.11
N GLU A 308 -3.01 -8.25 2.75
CA GLU A 308 -2.53 -6.91 2.37
C GLU A 308 -1.01 -6.79 2.34
N GLN A 309 -0.37 -7.43 3.32
CA GLN A 309 1.08 -7.53 3.50
C GLN A 309 1.83 -8.27 2.38
N TYR A 310 1.13 -9.06 1.56
CA TYR A 310 1.74 -9.80 0.46
C TYR A 310 1.65 -9.00 -0.85
N LYS A 311 2.79 -8.82 -1.51
CA LYS A 311 2.89 -8.11 -2.79
C LYS A 311 2.35 -8.93 -3.97
N SER A 312 2.25 -10.25 -3.83
CA SER A 312 1.78 -11.16 -4.87
C SER A 312 1.16 -12.44 -4.30
N TYR A 313 0.33 -13.11 -5.10
CA TYR A 313 -0.21 -14.42 -4.74
C TYR A 313 0.89 -15.46 -4.50
N LYS A 314 2.02 -15.38 -5.24
CA LYS A 314 3.16 -16.29 -5.07
C LYS A 314 3.80 -16.13 -3.68
N SER A 315 3.94 -14.90 -3.20
CA SER A 315 4.48 -14.64 -1.85
C SER A 315 3.55 -15.14 -0.76
N ALA A 316 2.23 -14.93 -0.91
CA ALA A 316 1.22 -15.42 0.03
C ALA A 316 1.14 -16.96 0.05
N GLN A 317 1.07 -17.58 -1.13
CA GLN A 317 1.07 -19.04 -1.29
C GLN A 317 2.34 -19.68 -0.69
N SER A 318 3.51 -19.07 -0.91
CA SER A 318 4.76 -19.56 -0.32
C SER A 318 4.74 -19.45 1.21
N ALA A 319 4.17 -18.38 1.75
CA ALA A 319 4.01 -18.20 3.19
C ALA A 319 3.03 -19.22 3.78
N TYR A 320 1.90 -19.46 3.11
CA TYR A 320 0.94 -20.50 3.47
C TYR A 320 1.59 -21.89 3.57
N HIS A 321 2.32 -22.33 2.53
CA HIS A 321 2.97 -23.64 2.56
C HIS A 321 4.04 -23.76 3.65
N ARG A 322 4.76 -22.68 3.96
CA ARG A 322 5.69 -22.65 5.09
C ARG A 322 4.96 -22.78 6.43
N SER A 323 3.83 -22.09 6.59
CA SER A 323 2.97 -22.17 7.78
C SER A 323 2.45 -23.61 7.99
N MET A 324 1.90 -24.22 6.94
CA MET A 324 1.39 -25.59 7.00
C MET A 324 2.47 -26.63 7.30
N LYS A 325 3.69 -26.43 6.79
CA LYS A 325 4.82 -27.31 7.12
C LYS A 325 5.21 -27.21 8.59
N LYS A 326 5.20 -26.00 9.17
CA LYS A 326 5.47 -25.78 10.60
C LYS A 326 4.39 -26.43 11.48
N GLN A 327 3.11 -26.23 11.18
CA GLN A 327 2.02 -26.85 11.96
C GLN A 327 2.10 -28.39 11.98
N LYS A 328 2.47 -29.01 10.85
CA LYS A 328 2.69 -30.47 10.78
C LYS A 328 3.87 -30.92 11.65
N GLN A 329 4.93 -30.13 11.73
CA GLN A 329 6.08 -30.42 12.59
C GLN A 329 5.71 -30.30 14.08
N THR A 330 5.00 -29.24 14.47
CA THR A 330 4.54 -29.04 15.86
C THR A 330 3.65 -30.18 16.34
N LYS A 331 2.67 -30.61 15.53
CA LYS A 331 1.79 -31.75 15.87
C LYS A 331 2.54 -33.08 15.99
N GLN A 332 3.63 -33.28 15.25
CA GLN A 332 4.47 -34.49 15.38
C GLN A 332 5.31 -34.48 16.65
N THR A 333 5.78 -33.31 17.09
CA THR A 333 6.55 -33.16 18.33
C THR A 333 5.67 -33.36 19.57
N GLU A 334 4.42 -32.87 19.54
CA GLU A 334 3.44 -33.08 20.61
C GLU A 334 3.00 -34.54 20.75
N HIS A 335 2.89 -35.29 19.65
CA HIS A 335 2.53 -36.71 19.69
C HIS A 335 3.66 -37.63 20.20
N GLN A 336 4.91 -37.18 20.18
CA GLN A 336 6.05 -37.95 20.72
C GLN A 336 6.29 -37.73 22.23
N GLN A 337 5.66 -36.72 22.84
CA GLN A 337 5.77 -36.44 24.28
C GLN A 337 4.54 -36.90 25.10
N GLY A 338 3.54 -37.52 24.45
CA GLY A 338 2.22 -37.79 25.02
C GLY A 338 1.85 -39.26 25.27
N THR A 339 2.79 -40.18 25.49
CA THR A 339 2.47 -41.55 25.95
C THR A 339 2.98 -41.78 27.37
N PRO A 340 2.12 -41.74 28.41
CA PRO A 340 2.49 -42.19 29.74
C PRO A 340 2.60 -43.72 29.74
N ALA A 341 3.72 -44.24 30.24
CA ALA A 341 3.84 -45.64 30.58
C ALA A 341 2.90 -45.96 31.74
N GLU A 342 1.76 -46.60 31.45
CA GLU A 342 0.98 -47.29 32.48
C GLU A 342 1.78 -48.49 32.98
N ALA A 343 2.30 -48.34 34.19
CA ALA A 343 2.90 -49.40 34.97
C ALA A 343 1.80 -50.35 35.48
N SER A 344 1.71 -51.54 34.89
CA SER A 344 1.02 -52.68 35.47
C SER A 344 1.92 -53.34 36.53
N LEU A 345 1.68 -53.00 37.79
CA LEU A 345 2.13 -53.76 38.96
C LEU A 345 1.28 -55.02 39.10
N SER A 346 1.90 -56.20 39.00
CA SER A 346 1.38 -57.42 39.61
C SER A 346 2.49 -58.16 40.35
N SER A 347 2.33 -58.17 41.66
CA SER A 347 3.11 -58.89 42.67
C SER A 347 3.03 -60.41 42.52
N SER A 348 4.15 -61.12 42.72
CA SER A 348 4.15 -62.36 43.52
C SER A 348 5.58 -62.86 43.84
N SER A 349 5.88 -62.89 45.14
CA SER A 349 6.59 -63.96 45.88
C SER A 349 7.93 -64.52 45.39
N SER A 350 8.98 -64.28 46.20
CA SER A 350 10.16 -65.15 46.34
C SER A 350 9.76 -66.59 46.76
N PRO A 351 10.64 -67.62 46.65
CA PRO A 351 11.72 -67.81 47.65
C PRO A 351 12.99 -68.51 47.02
N PRO A 352 13.92 -69.18 47.76
CA PRO A 352 15.36 -68.82 47.75
C PRO A 352 16.31 -70.00 47.40
N ARG A 353 17.64 -69.75 47.52
CA ARG A 353 18.79 -70.70 47.41
C ARG A 353 19.15 -71.05 45.95
N GLU A 354 20.41 -71.26 45.55
CA GLU A 354 21.47 -72.03 46.22
C GLU A 354 22.87 -71.70 45.65
N ARG A 355 23.89 -72.16 46.36
CA ARG A 355 25.34 -72.03 46.11
C ARG A 355 25.80 -72.75 44.82
N GLN A 356 26.93 -72.28 44.25
CA GLN A 356 28.14 -73.03 43.82
C GLN A 356 29.04 -72.05 43.04
N SER A 357 30.24 -71.64 43.49
CA SER A 357 31.56 -72.32 43.48
C SER A 357 32.07 -72.75 42.09
N SER A 358 33.39 -72.63 41.91
CA SER A 358 34.27 -73.03 40.78
C SER A 358 34.21 -72.13 39.53
N SER A 359 35.29 -71.65 38.92
CA SER A 359 36.75 -71.78 39.11
C SER A 359 37.42 -70.61 38.37
#